data_AF-A0A7S3IFS2-F1
#
_entry.id   AF-A0A7S3IFS2-F1
#
_cell.length_a   1.000
_cell.length_b   1.000
_cell.length_c   1.000
_cell.angle_alpha   90.00
_cell.angle_beta   90.00
_cell.angle_gamma   90.00
#
_symmetry.space_group_name_H-M   'P 1'
#
loop_
_entity.id
_entity.type
_entity.pdbx_description
1 polymer ?
#
loop_
_entity_poly.entity_id
_entity_poly.type
_entity_poly.pdbx_seq_one_letter_code
_entity_poly.pdbx_strand_id
1 'polypeptide(L)'
;MKLTVAALLVAAVAAEEPVWSLRSVQNHKDDSQVQQGYANYSTDHANERPPYDSEIQLADDKEEEEDHSKEKFQPWEHHKDDVDAYHRVIPNHFSADSDDLFMRSMLNTYAQEGKNKDGSPNGSFTVDEGSARAAASEVLNTHKGLSGASLQSYLNTYFAKAWAHFDVNRSGAIEVIKMPQFMRFLASDQLASLGQ
;
A
#
# COMPACT_ATOMS: atom_id res chain seq x y z
N MET A 1 -53.27 -38.82 76.18
CA MET A 1 -54.54 -38.41 76.82
C MET A 1 -54.55 -36.90 76.92
N LYS A 2 -55.69 -36.28 76.59
CA LYS A 2 -56.05 -34.84 76.71
C LYS A 2 -55.73 -33.96 75.50
N LEU A 3 -56.77 -33.76 74.69
CA LEU A 3 -56.98 -32.63 73.80
C LEU A 3 -57.35 -31.42 74.66
N THR A 4 -56.77 -30.25 74.38
CA THR A 4 -57.27 -28.96 74.88
C THR A 4 -57.20 -27.95 73.75
N VAL A 5 -58.36 -27.66 73.18
CA VAL A 5 -58.63 -26.46 72.39
C VAL A 5 -59.16 -25.41 73.36
N ALA A 6 -58.59 -24.21 73.36
CA ALA A 6 -59.15 -23.04 74.01
C ALA A 6 -59.04 -21.84 73.07
N ALA A 7 -60.14 -21.10 72.98
CA ALA A 7 -60.46 -20.15 71.95
C ALA A 7 -60.00 -18.70 72.26
N LEU A 8 -59.57 -18.00 71.21
CA LEU A 8 -60.01 -16.66 70.78
C LEU A 8 -59.86 -15.46 71.73
N LEU A 9 -58.98 -14.50 71.37
CA LEU A 9 -59.26 -13.07 71.49
C LEU A 9 -58.35 -12.23 70.57
N VAL A 10 -59.01 -11.41 69.77
CA VAL A 10 -58.47 -10.48 68.78
C VAL A 10 -57.78 -9.30 69.49
N ALA A 11 -56.58 -8.93 69.02
CA ALA A 11 -56.07 -7.57 69.13
C ALA A 11 -55.33 -7.24 67.83
N ALA A 12 -56.00 -6.50 66.94
CA ALA A 12 -55.35 -5.87 65.80
C ALA A 12 -54.44 -4.77 66.36
N VAL A 13 -53.14 -5.03 66.45
CA VAL A 13 -52.15 -3.96 66.64
C VAL A 13 -51.98 -3.32 65.27
N ALA A 14 -52.50 -2.09 65.14
CA ALA A 14 -52.13 -1.22 64.05
C ALA A 14 -50.63 -0.92 64.21
N ALA A 15 -49.79 -1.61 63.43
CA ALA A 15 -48.42 -1.16 63.25
C ALA A 15 -48.49 0.13 62.43
N GLU A 16 -48.17 1.24 63.08
CA GLU A 16 -47.94 2.53 62.44
C GLU A 16 -46.82 2.36 61.41
N GLU A 17 -47.16 2.08 60.15
CA GLU A 17 -46.21 2.23 59.06
C GLU A 17 -46.16 3.72 58.74
N PRO A 18 -45.01 4.42 58.91
CA PRO A 18 -44.95 5.84 58.60
C PRO A 18 -45.14 6.01 57.09
N VAL A 19 -46.38 6.34 56.69
CA VAL A 19 -46.82 6.39 55.28
C VAL A 19 -46.08 7.48 54.48
N TRP A 20 -45.36 8.38 55.15
CA TRP A 20 -44.41 9.31 54.53
C TRP A 20 -43.21 9.60 55.43
N SER A 21 -42.37 8.60 55.71
CA SER A 21 -40.99 8.94 56.09
C SER A 21 -40.33 9.68 54.91
N LEU A 22 -39.43 10.64 55.21
CA LEU A 22 -38.76 11.52 54.24
C LEU A 22 -37.85 10.73 53.27
N ARG A 23 -38.45 9.91 52.41
CA ARG A 23 -37.76 9.02 51.45
C ARG A 23 -36.82 9.80 50.55
N SER A 24 -37.14 11.03 50.15
CA SER A 24 -36.23 11.84 49.32
C SER A 24 -34.95 12.22 50.07
N VAL A 25 -35.04 12.59 51.35
CA VAL A 25 -33.88 12.97 52.16
C VAL A 25 -33.01 11.75 52.47
N GLN A 26 -33.63 10.60 52.75
CA GLN A 26 -32.90 9.36 52.97
C GLN A 26 -32.24 8.86 51.69
N ASN A 27 -32.96 8.83 50.57
CA ASN A 27 -32.41 8.45 49.27
C ASN A 27 -31.27 9.39 48.83
N HIS A 28 -31.38 10.69 49.09
CA HIS A 28 -30.31 11.63 48.76
C HIS A 28 -29.06 11.45 49.64
N LYS A 29 -29.23 11.03 50.90
CA LYS A 29 -28.09 10.67 51.76
C LYS A 29 -27.42 9.39 51.28
N ASP A 30 -28.20 8.38 50.92
CA ASP A 30 -27.69 7.12 50.42
C ASP A 30 -26.99 7.31 49.06
N ASP A 31 -27.58 8.08 48.15
CA ASP A 31 -26.97 8.45 46.85
C ASP A 31 -25.69 9.27 47.02
N SER A 32 -25.69 10.22 47.96
CA SER A 32 -24.49 11.02 48.28
C SER A 32 -23.35 10.14 48.80
N GLN A 33 -23.63 9.14 49.63
CA GLN A 33 -22.63 8.19 50.11
C GLN A 33 -22.10 7.30 48.99
N VAL A 34 -22.96 6.85 48.07
CA VAL A 34 -22.54 6.04 46.91
C VAL A 34 -21.63 6.85 45.99
N GLN A 35 -21.97 8.12 45.71
CA GLN A 35 -21.13 8.99 44.89
C GLN A 35 -19.77 9.27 45.54
N GLN A 36 -19.74 9.52 46.86
CA GLN A 36 -18.48 9.70 47.59
C GLN A 36 -17.62 8.43 47.57
N GLY A 37 -18.23 7.25 47.74
CA GLY A 37 -17.53 5.97 47.65
C GLY A 37 -16.88 5.74 46.28
N TYR A 38 -17.62 6.00 45.20
CA TYR A 38 -17.11 5.88 43.84
C TYR A 38 -15.98 6.87 43.55
N ALA A 39 -16.13 8.12 44.00
CA ALA A 39 -15.13 9.16 43.83
C ALA A 39 -13.82 8.80 44.55
N ASN A 40 -13.90 8.38 45.82
CA ASN A 40 -12.72 7.99 46.60
C ASN A 40 -12.01 6.79 45.97
N TYR A 41 -12.75 5.74 45.62
CA TYR A 41 -12.20 4.54 44.97
C TYR A 41 -11.46 4.86 43.66
N SER A 42 -12.05 5.72 42.82
CA SER A 42 -11.42 6.15 41.56
C SER A 42 -10.14 6.95 41.80
N THR A 43 -10.11 7.77 42.86
CA THR A 43 -8.98 8.63 43.20
C THR A 43 -7.84 7.79 43.79
N ASP A 44 -8.15 6.84 44.67
CA ASP A 44 -7.16 5.93 45.25
C ASP A 44 -6.46 5.11 44.16
N HIS A 45 -7.21 4.52 43.22
CA HIS A 45 -6.60 3.79 42.11
C HIS A 45 -5.84 4.66 41.12
N ALA A 46 -6.21 5.93 40.95
CA ALA A 46 -5.43 6.86 40.16
C ALA A 46 -4.10 7.20 40.83
N ASN A 47 -4.08 7.31 42.16
CA ASN A 47 -2.88 7.61 42.95
C ASN A 47 -1.97 6.39 43.18
N GLU A 48 -2.51 5.17 43.15
CA GLU A 48 -1.75 3.91 43.20
C GLU A 48 -1.00 3.63 41.91
N ARG A 49 -1.34 4.32 40.81
CA ARG A 49 -0.58 4.18 39.56
C ARG A 49 0.81 4.76 39.77
N PRO A 50 1.88 3.97 39.58
CA PRO A 50 3.22 4.51 39.59
C PRO A 50 3.31 5.62 38.53
N PRO A 51 4.11 6.67 38.77
CA PRO A 51 4.33 7.70 37.76
C PRO A 51 4.80 7.03 36.47
N TYR A 52 4.32 7.52 35.32
CA TYR A 52 4.73 7.01 34.02
C TYR A 52 6.26 7.06 33.92
N ASP A 53 6.90 5.89 33.88
CA ASP A 53 8.31 5.79 33.55
C ASP A 53 8.41 5.97 32.04
N SER A 54 9.13 7.00 31.60
CA SER A 54 9.38 7.20 30.17
C SER A 54 10.39 6.15 29.71
N GLU A 55 9.92 5.04 29.14
CA GLU A 55 10.78 4.13 28.38
C GLU A 55 11.26 4.85 27.12
N ILE A 56 12.45 5.45 27.20
CA ILE A 56 13.21 5.81 26.00
C ILE A 56 13.57 4.50 25.35
N GLN A 57 12.83 4.16 24.30
CA GLN A 57 13.19 3.09 23.38
C GLN A 57 14.45 3.56 22.64
N LEU A 58 15.61 3.28 23.23
CA LEU A 58 16.88 3.26 22.50
C LEU A 58 16.69 2.21 21.43
N ALA A 59 16.43 2.66 20.20
CA ALA A 59 16.54 1.82 19.02
C ALA A 59 17.95 1.24 19.07
N ASP A 60 18.01 -0.06 19.28
CA ASP A 60 19.19 -0.85 18.93
C ASP A 60 19.33 -0.62 17.43
N ASP A 61 20.28 0.23 17.04
CA ASP A 61 20.61 0.52 15.64
C ASP A 61 21.15 -0.77 15.01
N LYS A 62 20.23 -1.69 14.70
CA LYS A 62 20.50 -2.74 13.72
C LYS A 62 20.86 -1.99 12.46
N GLU A 63 22.07 -2.23 11.96
CA GLU A 63 22.46 -1.80 10.62
C GLU A 63 21.35 -2.28 9.66
N GLU A 64 20.46 -1.37 9.27
CA GLU A 64 19.42 -1.67 8.30
C GLU A 64 20.14 -1.85 6.97
N GLU A 65 20.21 -3.10 6.50
CA GLU A 65 20.66 -3.41 5.14
C GLU A 65 19.98 -2.43 4.16
N GLU A 66 20.78 -1.72 3.36
CA GLU A 66 20.27 -0.73 2.42
C GLU A 66 19.27 -1.38 1.46
N ASP A 67 18.00 -0.94 1.50
CA ASP A 67 16.97 -1.49 0.61
C ASP A 67 17.08 -0.91 -0.80
N HIS A 68 17.77 -1.63 -1.68
CA HIS A 68 17.97 -1.23 -3.08
C HIS A 68 16.74 -1.46 -3.98
N SER A 69 15.61 -1.98 -3.48
CA SER A 69 14.46 -2.37 -4.33
C SER A 69 13.80 -1.23 -5.12
N LYS A 70 14.09 0.03 -4.76
CA LYS A 70 13.61 1.23 -5.47
C LYS A 70 14.53 1.65 -6.62
N GLU A 71 15.74 1.11 -6.66
CA GLU A 71 16.69 1.38 -7.72
C GLU A 71 16.45 0.48 -8.92
N LYS A 72 16.99 0.90 -10.06
CA LYS A 72 16.92 0.16 -11.30
C LYS A 72 18.27 0.16 -12.00
N PHE A 73 18.61 -0.96 -12.62
CA PHE A 73 19.73 -1.05 -13.55
C PHE A 73 19.36 -0.43 -14.89
N GLN A 74 20.24 0.41 -15.40
CA GLN A 74 20.09 1.03 -16.69
C GLN A 74 20.47 0.06 -17.82
N PRO A 75 19.92 0.24 -19.04
CA PRO A 75 20.29 -0.57 -20.20
C PRO A 75 21.80 -0.64 -20.46
N TRP A 76 22.49 0.49 -20.34
CA TRP A 76 23.91 0.63 -20.66
C TRP A 76 24.88 0.15 -19.57
N GLU A 77 24.40 -0.17 -18.37
CA GLU A 77 25.23 -0.66 -17.25
C GLU A 77 25.56 -2.16 -17.38
N HIS A 78 25.07 -2.81 -18.43
CA HIS A 78 25.36 -4.21 -18.70
C HIS A 78 26.80 -4.38 -19.23
N HIS A 79 27.65 -5.08 -18.47
CA HIS A 79 29.04 -5.38 -18.84
C HIS A 79 29.20 -6.89 -19.07
N LYS A 80 29.53 -7.30 -20.30
CA LYS A 80 29.65 -8.73 -20.66
C LYS A 80 30.89 -9.43 -20.11
N ASP A 81 31.93 -8.67 -19.74
CA ASP A 81 33.28 -9.23 -19.52
C ASP A 81 33.75 -9.20 -18.06
N ASP A 82 32.95 -8.64 -17.14
CA ASP A 82 33.30 -8.52 -15.73
C ASP A 82 32.40 -9.41 -14.86
N VAL A 83 32.99 -10.22 -13.99
CA VAL A 83 32.32 -11.28 -13.23
C VAL A 83 31.40 -10.69 -12.15
N ASP A 84 31.76 -9.53 -11.61
CA ASP A 84 31.03 -8.85 -10.53
C ASP A 84 30.09 -7.74 -11.06
N ALA A 85 30.08 -7.53 -12.37
CA ALA A 85 29.22 -6.51 -12.99
C ALA A 85 27.80 -7.02 -13.25
N TYR A 86 26.89 -6.09 -13.51
CA TYR A 86 25.52 -6.41 -13.85
C TYR A 86 25.44 -7.12 -15.22
N HIS A 87 24.91 -8.35 -15.20
CA HIS A 87 24.61 -9.17 -16.36
C HIS A 87 23.11 -9.17 -16.64
N ARG A 88 22.69 -8.50 -17.72
CA ARG A 88 21.29 -8.47 -18.14
C ARG A 88 20.89 -9.81 -18.76
N VAL A 89 19.91 -10.48 -18.17
CA VAL A 89 19.37 -11.74 -18.69
C VAL A 89 18.10 -11.48 -19.49
N ILE A 90 18.21 -11.53 -20.82
CA ILE A 90 17.05 -11.42 -21.71
C ILE A 90 16.26 -12.73 -21.65
N PRO A 91 14.92 -12.69 -21.49
CA PRO A 91 14.09 -13.88 -21.57
C PRO A 91 14.34 -14.67 -22.87
N ASN A 92 14.45 -16.00 -22.75
CA ASN A 92 14.86 -16.88 -23.85
C ASN A 92 14.06 -16.71 -25.16
N HIS A 93 12.79 -16.35 -25.06
CA HIS A 93 11.89 -16.17 -26.21
C HIS A 93 12.05 -14.82 -26.94
N PHE A 94 13.04 -14.01 -26.54
CA PHE A 94 13.43 -12.76 -27.20
C PHE A 94 14.94 -12.70 -27.47
N SER A 95 15.62 -13.85 -27.43
CA SER A 95 17.08 -13.92 -27.43
C SER A 95 17.67 -14.30 -28.79
N ALA A 96 16.96 -15.13 -29.56
CA ALA A 96 17.39 -15.58 -30.88
C ALA A 96 17.00 -14.59 -31.98
N ASP A 97 17.69 -14.67 -33.13
CA ASP A 97 17.33 -13.86 -34.31
C ASP A 97 15.99 -14.25 -34.95
N SER A 98 15.47 -15.43 -34.63
CA SER A 98 14.15 -15.89 -35.04
C SER A 98 13.00 -15.38 -34.16
N ASP A 99 13.33 -14.73 -33.04
CA ASP A 99 12.35 -14.23 -32.07
C ASP A 99 11.90 -12.81 -32.41
N ASP A 100 10.98 -12.25 -31.62
CA ASP A 100 10.47 -10.88 -31.77
C ASP A 100 11.61 -9.86 -31.64
N LEU A 101 12.01 -9.29 -32.78
CA LEU A 101 13.11 -8.34 -32.91
C LEU A 101 12.81 -7.03 -32.19
N PHE A 102 11.54 -6.61 -32.17
CA PHE A 102 11.13 -5.40 -31.49
C PHE A 102 11.29 -5.57 -29.97
N MET A 103 10.77 -6.66 -29.41
CA MET A 103 10.91 -6.93 -27.98
C MET A 103 12.36 -7.07 -27.56
N ARG A 104 13.20 -7.72 -28.39
CA ARG A 104 14.64 -7.79 -28.19
C ARG A 104 15.30 -6.41 -28.15
N SER A 105 14.94 -5.53 -29.08
CA SER A 105 15.45 -4.15 -29.10
C SER A 105 15.01 -3.36 -27.86
N MET A 106 13.75 -3.50 -27.46
CA MET A 106 13.21 -2.86 -26.25
C MET A 106 13.97 -3.29 -24.99
N LEU A 107 14.21 -4.60 -24.84
CA LEU A 107 14.91 -5.17 -23.69
C LEU A 107 16.40 -4.80 -23.63
N ASN A 108 17.07 -4.64 -24.77
CA ASN A 108 18.49 -4.31 -24.80
C ASN A 108 18.76 -2.82 -24.61
N THR A 109 17.95 -1.96 -25.23
CA THR A 109 18.30 -0.54 -25.41
C THR A 109 17.51 0.39 -24.50
N TYR A 110 16.25 0.06 -24.17
CA TYR A 110 15.33 0.99 -23.52
C TYR A 110 14.82 0.54 -22.15
N ALA A 111 14.79 -0.76 -21.87
CA ALA A 111 14.22 -1.27 -20.64
C ALA A 111 15.19 -1.20 -19.45
N GLN A 112 14.72 -0.66 -18.33
CA GLN A 112 15.39 -0.70 -17.04
C GLN A 112 14.99 -1.97 -16.28
N GLU A 113 15.96 -2.64 -15.66
CA GLU A 113 15.71 -3.81 -14.82
C GLU A 113 15.59 -3.40 -13.36
N GLY A 114 14.61 -3.93 -12.62
CA GLY A 114 14.51 -3.67 -11.19
C GLY A 114 15.58 -4.42 -10.37
N LYS A 115 15.83 -3.91 -9.17
CA LYS A 115 16.68 -4.60 -8.18
C LYS A 115 15.85 -5.28 -7.10
N ASN A 116 16.38 -6.36 -6.53
CA ASN A 116 15.95 -6.92 -5.26
C ASN A 116 16.50 -6.06 -4.11
N LYS A 117 16.09 -6.36 -2.88
CA LYS A 117 16.56 -5.63 -1.68
C LYS A 117 18.08 -5.69 -1.52
N ASP A 118 18.68 -6.81 -1.86
CA ASP A 118 20.13 -7.07 -1.83
C ASP A 118 20.90 -6.42 -2.99
N GLY A 119 20.23 -5.67 -3.87
CA GLY A 119 20.83 -5.05 -5.04
C GLY A 119 20.97 -5.97 -6.25
N SER A 120 20.61 -7.26 -6.16
CA SER A 120 20.65 -8.20 -7.28
C SER A 120 19.55 -7.90 -8.32
N PRO A 121 19.77 -8.21 -9.61
CA PRO A 121 18.74 -8.05 -10.65
C PRO A 121 17.52 -8.95 -10.41
N ASN A 122 16.32 -8.42 -10.63
CA ASN A 122 15.06 -9.13 -10.34
C ASN A 122 14.32 -9.69 -11.57
N GLY A 123 14.83 -9.48 -12.79
CA GLY A 123 14.23 -9.93 -14.04
C GLY A 123 12.98 -9.15 -14.48
N SER A 124 12.59 -8.10 -13.76
CA SER A 124 11.44 -7.25 -14.10
C SER A 124 11.89 -6.04 -14.91
N PHE A 125 11.49 -6.03 -16.17
CA PHE A 125 11.87 -5.00 -17.13
C PHE A 125 10.75 -3.97 -17.33
N THR A 126 11.08 -2.72 -17.09
CA THR A 126 10.17 -1.58 -17.26
C THR A 126 10.79 -0.50 -18.15
N VAL A 127 9.97 0.23 -18.88
CA VAL A 127 10.39 1.32 -19.76
C VAL A 127 9.81 2.61 -19.20
N ASP A 128 10.65 3.61 -18.94
CA ASP A 128 10.23 4.94 -18.50
C ASP A 128 9.71 5.78 -19.67
N GLU A 129 9.05 6.89 -19.35
CA GLU A 129 8.43 7.76 -20.36
C GLU A 129 9.44 8.31 -21.38
N GLY A 130 10.65 8.65 -20.95
CA GLY A 130 11.70 9.17 -21.81
C GLY A 130 12.17 8.12 -22.81
N SER A 131 12.50 6.92 -22.33
CA SER A 131 12.90 5.80 -23.19
C SER A 131 11.78 5.35 -24.13
N ALA A 132 10.52 5.33 -23.66
CA ALA A 132 9.37 5.03 -24.50
C ALA A 132 9.18 6.05 -25.63
N ARG A 133 9.45 7.32 -25.36
CA ARG A 133 9.39 8.39 -26.36
C ARG A 133 10.52 8.28 -27.39
N ALA A 134 11.72 7.88 -26.97
CA ALA A 134 12.83 7.61 -27.87
C ALA A 134 12.51 6.41 -28.78
N ALA A 135 12.08 5.29 -28.21
CA ALA A 135 11.66 4.11 -28.98
C ALA A 135 10.50 4.44 -29.95
N ALA A 136 9.51 5.23 -29.50
CA ALA A 136 8.40 5.65 -30.35
C ALA A 136 8.86 6.50 -31.54
N SER A 137 9.88 7.34 -31.35
CA SER A 137 10.45 8.17 -32.40
C SER A 137 11.02 7.32 -33.55
N GLU A 138 11.73 6.25 -33.20
CA GLU A 138 12.33 5.33 -34.17
C GLU A 138 11.27 4.46 -34.87
N VAL A 139 10.33 3.93 -34.11
CA VAL A 139 9.24 3.09 -34.66
C VAL A 139 8.37 3.91 -35.62
N LEU A 140 7.98 5.13 -35.24
CA LEU A 140 7.16 5.99 -36.11
C LEU A 140 7.91 6.44 -37.36
N ASN A 141 9.22 6.62 -37.27
CA ASN A 141 10.04 6.92 -38.44
C ASN A 141 10.08 5.73 -39.41
N THR A 142 10.38 4.54 -38.90
CA THR A 142 10.52 3.33 -39.72
C THR A 142 9.19 2.81 -40.29
N HIS A 143 8.10 2.87 -39.52
CA HIS A 143 6.82 2.25 -39.89
C HIS A 143 5.80 3.24 -40.45
N LYS A 144 5.89 4.54 -40.09
CA LYS A 144 4.98 5.59 -40.61
C LYS A 144 5.69 6.64 -41.47
N GLY A 145 7.01 6.57 -41.62
CA GLY A 145 7.79 7.54 -42.41
C GLY A 145 7.82 8.94 -41.80
N LEU A 146 7.45 9.11 -40.52
CA LEU A 146 7.44 10.41 -39.87
C LEU A 146 8.87 10.80 -39.44
N SER A 147 9.30 12.00 -39.79
CA SER A 147 10.66 12.47 -39.46
C SER A 147 10.69 13.97 -39.18
N GLY A 148 11.75 14.43 -38.50
CA GLY A 148 11.95 15.85 -38.21
C GLY A 148 10.75 16.50 -37.49
N ALA A 149 10.27 17.63 -38.03
CA ALA A 149 9.20 18.42 -37.42
C ALA A 149 7.85 17.67 -37.39
N SER A 150 7.54 16.83 -38.39
CA SER A 150 6.27 16.10 -38.42
C SER A 150 6.21 15.03 -37.33
N LEU A 151 7.33 14.32 -37.09
CA LEU A 151 7.48 13.38 -35.99
C LEU A 151 7.28 14.08 -34.64
N GLN A 152 7.96 15.20 -34.42
CA GLN A 152 7.84 15.95 -33.17
C GLN A 152 6.41 16.43 -32.93
N SER A 153 5.76 16.98 -33.95
CA SER A 153 4.36 17.42 -33.86
C SER A 153 3.41 16.25 -33.53
N TYR A 154 3.64 15.09 -34.15
CA TYR A 154 2.85 13.88 -33.90
C TYR A 154 3.00 13.41 -32.45
N LEU A 155 4.24 13.30 -31.96
CA LEU A 155 4.51 12.92 -30.58
C LEU A 155 3.93 13.94 -29.58
N ASN A 156 4.07 15.24 -29.84
CA ASN A 156 3.50 16.27 -28.97
C ASN A 156 1.97 16.19 -28.86
N THR A 157 1.31 15.73 -29.92
CA THR A 157 -0.16 15.65 -29.98
C THR A 157 -0.69 14.36 -29.36
N TYR A 158 -0.05 13.21 -29.65
CA TYR A 158 -0.63 11.89 -29.34
C TYR A 158 0.08 11.14 -28.21
N PHE A 159 1.35 11.44 -27.94
CA PHE A 159 2.15 10.66 -27.00
C PHE A 159 1.59 10.71 -25.58
N ALA A 160 1.26 11.90 -25.05
CA ALA A 160 0.78 12.05 -23.68
C ALA A 160 -0.52 11.25 -23.43
N LYS A 161 -1.42 11.22 -24.43
CA LYS A 161 -2.66 10.43 -24.36
C LYS A 161 -2.37 8.93 -24.41
N ALA A 162 -1.45 8.51 -25.28
CA ALA A 162 -1.03 7.11 -25.35
C ALA A 162 -0.38 6.68 -24.03
N TRP A 163 0.53 7.48 -23.49
CA TRP A 163 1.22 7.19 -22.24
C TRP A 163 0.23 7.03 -21.08
N ALA A 164 -0.67 8.00 -20.90
CA ALA A 164 -1.68 7.96 -19.84
C ALA A 164 -2.66 6.76 -19.96
N HIS A 165 -2.80 6.17 -21.15
CA HIS A 165 -3.62 4.97 -21.33
C HIS A 165 -2.97 3.71 -20.74
N PHE A 166 -1.65 3.64 -20.73
CA PHE A 166 -0.90 2.48 -20.25
C PHE A 166 -0.33 2.68 -18.83
N ASP A 167 0.11 3.88 -18.48
CA ASP A 167 0.53 4.25 -17.12
C ASP A 167 -0.64 4.79 -16.28
N VAL A 168 -1.68 3.96 -16.11
CA VAL A 168 -2.91 4.33 -15.40
C VAL A 168 -2.62 4.74 -13.95
N ASN A 169 -1.65 4.08 -13.32
CA ASN A 169 -1.26 4.32 -11.93
C ASN A 169 -0.24 5.46 -11.76
N ARG A 170 0.18 6.12 -12.85
CA ARG A 170 1.18 7.20 -12.83
C ARG A 170 2.49 6.78 -12.14
N SER A 171 2.89 5.55 -12.38
CA SER A 171 4.13 4.96 -11.87
C SER A 171 5.37 5.50 -12.57
N GLY A 172 5.20 6.15 -13.73
CA GLY A 172 6.29 6.67 -14.54
C GLY A 172 7.01 5.59 -15.34
N ALA A 173 6.52 4.34 -15.34
CA ALA A 173 7.09 3.26 -16.11
C ALA A 173 6.03 2.26 -16.57
N ILE A 174 6.25 1.63 -17.72
CA ILE A 174 5.38 0.59 -18.27
C ILE A 174 6.19 -0.71 -18.37
N GLU A 175 5.58 -1.85 -18.07
CA GLU A 175 6.20 -3.16 -18.29
C GLU A 175 6.55 -3.34 -19.77
N VAL A 176 7.77 -3.79 -20.06
CA VAL A 176 8.29 -3.89 -21.43
C VAL A 176 7.37 -4.71 -22.35
N ILE A 177 6.70 -5.74 -21.82
CA ILE A 177 5.79 -6.62 -22.59
C ILE A 177 4.56 -5.89 -23.14
N LYS A 178 4.19 -4.75 -22.57
CA LYS A 178 3.06 -3.91 -23.03
C LYS A 178 3.49 -2.94 -24.14
N MET A 179 4.79 -2.81 -24.40
CA MET A 179 5.33 -1.86 -25.39
C MET A 179 4.88 -2.11 -26.83
N PRO A 180 4.72 -3.36 -27.33
CA PRO A 180 4.16 -3.58 -28.66
C PRO A 180 2.73 -3.04 -28.80
N GLN A 181 1.91 -3.19 -27.76
CA GLN A 181 0.54 -2.66 -27.75
C GLN A 181 0.56 -1.13 -27.66
N PHE A 182 1.45 -0.55 -26.85
CA PHE A 182 1.66 0.89 -26.78
C PHE A 182 2.03 1.49 -28.14
N MET A 183 2.99 0.88 -28.86
CA MET A 183 3.42 1.37 -30.18
C MET A 183 2.30 1.30 -31.21
N ARG A 184 1.52 0.21 -31.23
CA ARG A 184 0.34 0.08 -32.09
C ARG A 184 -0.73 1.13 -31.80
N PHE A 185 -1.01 1.37 -30.52
CA PHE A 185 -1.97 2.38 -30.10
C PHE A 185 -1.50 3.78 -30.53
N LEU A 186 -0.23 4.12 -30.31
CA LEU A 186 0.36 5.40 -30.71
C LEU A 186 0.39 5.57 -32.23
N ALA A 187 0.68 4.50 -32.97
CA ALA A 187 0.63 4.48 -34.43
C ALA A 187 -0.80 4.58 -34.98
N SER A 188 -1.82 4.40 -34.13
CA SER A 188 -3.23 4.21 -34.52
C SER A 188 -3.41 3.06 -35.51
N ASP A 189 -2.59 2.02 -35.37
CA ASP A 189 -2.61 0.83 -36.22
C ASP A 189 -2.43 -0.41 -35.33
N GLN A 190 -3.54 -1.13 -35.11
CA GLN A 190 -3.54 -2.35 -34.30
C GLN A 190 -2.90 -3.54 -35.01
N LEU A 191 -2.83 -3.53 -36.34
CA LEU A 191 -2.31 -4.63 -37.15
C LEU A 191 -0.86 -4.40 -37.59
N ALA A 192 -0.25 -3.27 -37.19
CA ALA A 192 1.15 -3.00 -37.46
C ALA A 192 2.02 -4.17 -36.99
N SER A 193 2.73 -4.76 -37.96
CA SER A 193 3.84 -5.67 -37.69
C SER A 193 5.03 -4.83 -37.26
N LEU A 194 5.61 -5.17 -36.12
CA LEU A 194 6.76 -4.48 -35.55
C LEU A 194 8.05 -5.32 -35.68
N GLY A 195 8.03 -6.40 -36.45
CA GLY A 195 9.13 -7.38 -36.49
C GLY A 195 8.94 -8.54 -35.51
N GLN A 196 7.68 -8.93 -35.29
CA GLN A 196 7.26 -10.16 -34.61
C GLN A 196 7.27 -11.35 -35.56
#